data_AF-A0A2A2W504-F1
#
_entry.id   AF-A0A2A2W504-F1
#
_cell.length_a   1.000
_cell.length_b   1.000
_cell.length_c   1.000
_cell.angle_alpha   90.00
_cell.angle_beta   90.00
_cell.angle_gamma   90.00
#
_symmetry.space_group_name_H-M   'P 1'
#
loop_
_entity.id
_entity.type
_entity.pdbx_description
1 polymer ?
#
loop_
_entity_poly.entity_id
_entity_poly.type
_entity_poly.pdbx_seq_one_letter_code
_entity_poly.pdbx_strand_id
1 'polypeptide(L)'
;MSSGETRAATRKGTPKPAQCRSRRQCGRSAAIRLRSKKSTHSWSTRGAVVHLRTLPGAALPHRHHLTFEGLELCRIRILNLYSGVGRGYDSNRGRCFLGLNRGSRCDESDGVMKATQLNAKSVSTRLLESLSDCAEVVVVMHDNPDPDAIASGWGLKVLIDETVGLPTRVIGGGAIVRAENRHMVDLLEPPIELVDDFEFDDRTAAILVDCGAEASNHVLTRQGVRPFAIIDHHIADHRSIKTPFSDIRVEVAASASIIASYLREQAISPGAKLATAMLYAISTETCAYESHYSSLDRLILPWLMEYGEPELLAEIHNAPLRRSYYGDLLLALQNTFLYDDVAMCFLPRADGVEIVGEIADLLIRGDSVSRVMCGAVIAGDLLVSARTQYAEDNAAEMIRETMKGLGGSGGHAHRAGGKISNVGESAAAIDKVSNLLRDRWLDVCGVERKRGTRLIAKREIVQHLDL
;
A
#
# COMPACT_ATOMS: atom_id res chain seq x y z
N MET A 1 -31.16 66.14 25.65
CA MET A 1 -30.63 67.20 26.55
C MET A 1 -29.11 67.13 26.50
N SER A 2 -28.42 68.28 26.41
CA SER A 2 -26.94 68.47 26.46
C SER A 2 -26.10 67.69 25.42
N SER A 3 -25.57 68.25 24.31
CA SER A 3 -24.50 69.28 24.13
C SER A 3 -23.11 68.87 24.67
N GLY A 4 -21.97 69.01 23.95
CA GLY A 4 -21.64 69.57 22.61
C GLY A 4 -20.52 68.76 21.91
N GLU A 5 -20.17 68.91 20.62
CA GLU A 5 -19.49 70.05 19.95
C GLU A 5 -18.10 70.40 20.56
N THR A 6 -16.98 70.61 19.83
CA THR A 6 -16.71 70.80 18.38
C THR A 6 -15.19 70.74 18.05
N ARG A 7 -14.81 70.35 16.80
CA ARG A 7 -13.73 70.90 15.89
C ARG A 7 -12.27 71.15 16.42
N ALA A 8 -11.17 71.22 15.63
CA ALA A 8 -10.92 71.20 14.18
C ALA A 8 -9.48 70.69 13.79
N ALA A 9 -9.27 70.57 12.47
CA ALA A 9 -8.05 70.34 11.67
C ALA A 9 -6.74 71.07 12.11
N THR A 10 -5.51 70.69 11.68
CA THR A 10 -5.01 70.87 10.28
C THR A 10 -3.65 70.21 9.94
N ARG A 11 -3.58 69.60 8.74
CA ARG A 11 -2.54 69.67 7.67
C ARG A 11 -1.02 69.33 7.87
N LYS A 12 -0.52 68.66 6.81
CA LYS A 12 0.83 68.65 6.16
C LYS A 12 1.92 67.71 6.70
N GLY A 13 2.53 66.94 5.79
CA GLY A 13 3.90 66.43 5.96
C GLY A 13 4.24 65.06 5.36
N THR A 14 4.28 64.90 4.03
CA THR A 14 5.02 63.79 3.40
C THR A 14 6.51 64.10 3.34
N PRO A 15 7.39 63.11 3.56
CA PRO A 15 8.61 62.99 2.78
C PRO A 15 8.73 61.63 2.07
N LYS A 16 9.13 61.69 0.80
CA LYS A 16 9.52 60.55 -0.05
C LYS A 16 11.04 60.27 0.10
N PRO A 17 11.62 59.21 -0.50
CA PRO A 17 12.76 58.50 0.08
C PRO A 17 14.12 59.16 -0.18
N ALA A 18 15.09 58.81 0.67
CA ALA A 18 16.49 59.11 0.45
C ALA A 18 17.08 58.24 -0.68
N GLN A 19 17.43 58.86 -1.81
CA GLN A 19 18.39 58.31 -2.75
C GLN A 19 19.80 58.75 -2.36
N CYS A 20 20.77 57.83 -2.38
CA CYS A 20 22.17 58.21 -2.59
C CYS A 20 22.68 57.57 -3.89
N ARG A 21 23.20 58.42 -4.79
CA ARG A 21 23.91 58.07 -6.04
C ARG A 21 25.38 57.80 -5.67
N SER A 22 26.25 57.03 -6.33
CA SER A 22 26.24 56.15 -7.53
C SER A 22 27.42 55.14 -7.37
N ARG A 23 27.99 54.36 -8.33
CA ARG A 23 28.03 54.39 -9.81
C ARG A 23 28.38 52.99 -10.38
N ARG A 24 28.48 52.95 -11.72
CA ARG A 24 29.04 51.94 -12.66
C ARG A 24 30.35 51.24 -12.18
N GLN A 25 30.77 50.05 -12.63
CA GLN A 25 30.40 49.21 -13.80
C GLN A 25 30.97 47.76 -13.68
N CYS A 26 30.58 46.87 -14.61
CA CYS A 26 31.30 45.63 -15.03
C CYS A 26 31.41 44.42 -14.08
N GLY A 27 30.36 43.57 -14.12
CA GLY A 27 30.42 42.20 -14.67
C GLY A 27 31.51 41.21 -14.24
N ARG A 28 31.07 40.06 -13.70
CA ARG A 28 31.58 38.72 -14.03
C ARG A 28 30.61 37.63 -13.57
N SER A 29 30.20 36.75 -14.48
CA SER A 29 29.42 35.55 -14.16
C SER A 29 30.31 34.53 -13.43
N ALA A 30 29.88 34.07 -12.26
CA ALA A 30 30.55 32.98 -11.54
C ALA A 30 29.92 31.63 -11.88
N ALA A 31 30.32 31.05 -13.02
CA ALA A 31 30.01 29.66 -13.33
C ALA A 31 30.89 28.73 -12.48
N ILE A 32 30.28 27.89 -11.64
CA ILE A 32 31.01 26.85 -10.88
C ILE A 32 31.48 25.78 -11.86
N ARG A 33 32.79 25.72 -12.05
CA ARG A 33 33.44 24.94 -13.11
C ARG A 33 33.89 23.58 -12.57
N LEU A 34 33.03 22.56 -12.66
CA LEU A 34 33.42 21.17 -12.39
C LEU A 34 34.53 20.74 -13.37
N ARG A 35 35.75 20.55 -12.87
CA ARG A 35 36.87 20.03 -13.66
C ARG A 35 36.76 18.52 -13.78
N SER A 36 36.54 18.01 -14.99
CA SER A 36 36.79 16.61 -15.30
C SER A 36 38.30 16.32 -15.24
N LYS A 37 38.73 15.48 -14.29
CA LYS A 37 40.02 14.80 -14.38
C LYS A 37 39.81 13.51 -15.16
N LYS A 38 40.36 13.43 -16.37
CA LYS A 38 40.57 12.14 -17.04
C LYS A 38 41.63 11.37 -16.26
N SER A 39 41.31 10.16 -15.80
CA SER A 39 42.30 9.15 -15.45
C SER A 39 41.86 7.82 -16.06
N THR A 40 42.47 7.48 -17.20
CA THR A 40 42.33 6.18 -17.86
C THR A 40 42.94 5.09 -16.99
N HIS A 41 42.17 4.09 -16.60
CA HIS A 41 42.69 2.76 -16.23
C HIS A 41 41.72 1.69 -16.77
N SER A 42 42.24 0.81 -17.62
CA SER A 42 41.51 -0.29 -18.24
C SER A 42 41.36 -1.47 -17.28
N TRP A 43 40.18 -2.09 -17.24
CA TRP A 43 40.01 -3.46 -16.75
C TRP A 43 39.29 -4.29 -17.81
N SER A 44 39.92 -5.41 -18.19
CA SER A 44 39.44 -6.29 -19.24
C SER A 44 38.46 -7.32 -18.69
N THR A 45 37.27 -7.38 -19.27
CA THR A 45 36.36 -8.51 -19.10
C THR A 45 36.88 -9.69 -19.94
N ARG A 46 37.48 -10.68 -19.28
CA ARG A 46 37.69 -12.00 -19.90
C ARG A 46 36.33 -12.70 -20.00
N GLY A 47 35.69 -12.61 -21.16
CA GLY A 47 34.49 -13.39 -21.45
C GLY A 47 34.81 -14.89 -21.50
N ALA A 48 34.03 -15.70 -20.78
CA ALA A 48 34.00 -17.14 -21.00
C ALA A 48 33.19 -17.42 -22.27
N VAL A 49 33.81 -18.06 -23.27
CA VAL A 49 33.15 -18.43 -24.52
C VAL A 49 32.43 -19.78 -24.32
N VAL A 50 31.10 -19.76 -24.31
CA VAL A 50 30.28 -20.98 -24.38
C VAL A 50 30.00 -21.28 -25.85
N HIS A 51 30.56 -22.37 -26.37
CA HIS A 51 30.27 -22.83 -27.74
C HIS A 51 28.97 -23.64 -27.79
N LEU A 52 27.89 -23.01 -28.26
CA LEU A 52 26.70 -23.73 -28.71
C LEU A 52 26.89 -24.23 -30.15
N ARG A 53 26.79 -25.55 -30.34
CA ARG A 53 26.67 -26.16 -31.69
C ARG A 53 25.25 -25.98 -32.19
N THR A 54 25.08 -25.35 -33.35
CA THR A 54 23.80 -25.32 -34.08
C THR A 54 23.71 -26.48 -35.07
N LEU A 55 22.53 -27.11 -35.16
CA LEU A 55 22.14 -27.97 -36.28
C LEU A 55 21.58 -27.08 -37.41
N PRO A 56 21.82 -27.42 -38.70
CA PRO A 56 21.36 -26.60 -39.82
C PRO A 56 19.93 -26.97 -40.26
N GLY A 57 19.10 -25.98 -40.63
CA GLY A 57 17.95 -26.24 -41.50
C GLY A 57 16.62 -25.51 -41.26
N ALA A 58 16.60 -24.17 -41.15
CA ALA A 58 15.45 -23.36 -41.58
C ALA A 58 15.86 -21.87 -41.67
N ALA A 59 15.48 -21.18 -42.74
CA ALA A 59 15.74 -19.75 -42.92
C ALA A 59 14.44 -18.95 -42.88
N LEU A 60 14.41 -17.87 -42.09
CA LEU A 60 13.50 -16.73 -42.25
C LEU A 60 14.24 -15.42 -41.86
N PRO A 61 13.85 -14.25 -42.41
CA PRO A 61 14.75 -13.10 -42.52
C PRO A 61 14.50 -11.97 -41.50
N HIS A 62 15.46 -11.04 -41.50
CA HIS A 62 15.48 -9.72 -40.86
C HIS A 62 15.57 -9.66 -39.32
N ARG A 63 16.73 -9.16 -38.86
CA ARG A 63 17.04 -8.83 -37.47
C ARG A 63 16.38 -7.51 -37.08
N HIS A 64 15.67 -7.49 -35.96
CA HIS A 64 15.62 -6.31 -35.11
C HIS A 64 16.52 -6.55 -33.88
N HIS A 65 17.34 -5.56 -33.54
CA HIS A 65 18.18 -5.62 -32.35
C HIS A 65 17.33 -5.38 -31.11
N LEU A 66 17.08 -6.43 -30.33
CA LEU A 66 16.61 -6.30 -28.95
C LEU A 66 17.82 -5.98 -28.06
N THR A 67 17.87 -4.76 -27.51
CA THR A 67 18.87 -4.37 -26.50
C THR A 67 18.50 -4.92 -25.12
N PHE A 68 19.53 -5.21 -24.33
CA PHE A 68 19.44 -5.97 -23.07
C PHE A 68 18.98 -5.09 -21.87
N GLU A 69 17.98 -4.24 -22.07
CA GLU A 69 17.57 -3.21 -21.08
C GLU A 69 16.33 -3.60 -20.25
N GLY A 70 15.54 -4.60 -20.68
CA GLY A 70 14.34 -5.03 -19.95
C GLY A 70 14.60 -5.70 -18.59
N LEU A 71 15.79 -6.30 -18.39
CA LEU A 71 16.12 -7.06 -17.17
C LEU A 71 16.73 -6.20 -16.05
N GLU A 72 17.35 -5.05 -16.34
CA GLU A 72 17.90 -4.18 -15.29
C GLU A 72 16.81 -3.38 -14.56
N LEU A 73 15.72 -3.00 -15.23
CA LEU A 73 14.62 -2.24 -14.61
C LEU A 73 13.89 -3.05 -13.52
N CYS A 74 13.63 -4.34 -13.74
CA CYS A 74 13.11 -5.23 -12.68
C CYS A 74 14.10 -5.33 -11.51
N ARG A 75 15.40 -5.41 -11.79
CA ARG A 75 16.44 -5.50 -10.77
C ARG A 75 16.53 -4.23 -9.91
N ILE A 76 16.32 -3.05 -10.49
CA ILE A 76 16.27 -1.76 -9.76
C ILE A 76 15.05 -1.70 -8.83
N ARG A 77 13.88 -2.20 -9.27
CA ARG A 77 12.67 -2.23 -8.43
C ARG A 77 12.82 -3.18 -7.24
N ILE A 78 13.44 -4.35 -7.46
CA ILE A 78 13.81 -5.30 -6.39
C ILE A 78 14.90 -4.72 -5.47
N LEU A 79 15.89 -3.96 -6.01
CA LEU A 79 16.95 -3.35 -5.21
C LEU A 79 16.46 -2.25 -4.24
N ASN A 80 15.30 -1.63 -4.48
CA ASN A 80 14.71 -0.69 -3.53
C ASN A 80 14.19 -1.37 -2.24
N LEU A 81 13.93 -2.69 -2.24
CA LEU A 81 13.72 -3.47 -1.01
C LEU A 81 15.02 -3.63 -0.20
N TYR A 82 16.19 -3.60 -0.85
CA TYR A 82 17.49 -3.75 -0.20
C TYR A 82 18.06 -2.47 0.43
N SER A 83 17.53 -1.28 0.10
CA SER A 83 18.02 -0.01 0.64
C SER A 83 17.58 0.31 2.08
N GLY A 84 16.64 -0.45 2.67
CA GLY A 84 16.18 -0.27 4.05
C GLY A 84 17.14 -0.76 5.14
N VAL A 85 18.20 -1.51 4.79
CA VAL A 85 19.17 -2.01 5.77
C VAL A 85 20.26 -0.98 6.02
N GLY A 86 20.04 -0.14 7.05
CA GLY A 86 20.96 0.92 7.44
C GLY A 86 22.37 0.42 7.75
N ARG A 87 23.35 0.76 6.90
CA ARG A 87 24.77 0.61 7.24
C ARG A 87 25.19 1.79 8.11
N GLY A 88 25.40 1.53 9.40
CA GLY A 88 26.11 2.46 10.27
C GLY A 88 27.50 2.75 9.71
N TYR A 89 27.75 3.98 9.28
CA TYR A 89 29.03 4.40 8.71
C TYR A 89 29.91 5.02 9.80
N ASP A 90 30.68 4.18 10.51
CA ASP A 90 31.70 4.68 11.45
C ASP A 90 32.85 5.31 10.67
N SER A 91 32.93 6.63 10.73
CA SER A 91 33.90 7.44 10.00
C SER A 91 35.28 7.46 10.66
N ASN A 92 35.82 6.31 11.10
CA ASN A 92 37.14 6.27 11.73
C ASN A 92 37.94 4.95 11.65
N ARG A 93 37.97 4.27 10.48
CA ARG A 93 39.09 3.38 10.05
C ARG A 93 38.95 2.95 8.58
N GLY A 94 39.77 3.52 7.70
CA GLY A 94 39.83 3.10 6.30
C GLY A 94 40.69 1.85 6.09
N ARG A 95 40.07 0.67 5.98
CA ARG A 95 40.58 -0.50 5.21
C ARG A 95 39.58 -1.67 5.17
N CYS A 96 39.21 -2.12 3.96
CA CYS A 96 38.72 -3.48 3.76
C CYS A 96 39.90 -4.46 3.77
N PHE A 97 39.73 -5.61 4.41
CA PHE A 97 40.62 -6.77 4.26
C PHE A 97 39.77 -8.04 4.22
N LEU A 98 39.88 -8.82 3.14
CA LEU A 98 39.58 -10.25 3.20
C LEU A 98 40.75 -10.93 3.92
N GLY A 99 40.43 -11.72 4.94
CA GLY A 99 41.42 -12.47 5.71
C GLY A 99 40.82 -13.71 6.31
N LEU A 100 40.88 -14.83 5.59
CA LEU A 100 40.74 -16.16 6.19
C LEU A 100 41.89 -16.33 7.19
N ASN A 101 41.58 -16.51 8.48
CA ASN A 101 42.58 -16.96 9.43
C ASN A 101 41.96 -17.89 10.49
N ARG A 102 42.69 -18.97 10.79
CA ARG A 102 42.25 -20.03 11.70
C ARG A 102 42.61 -19.68 13.15
N GLY A 103 41.66 -19.91 14.05
CA GLY A 103 41.91 -20.31 15.45
C GLY A 103 42.50 -19.27 16.40
N SER A 104 41.63 -18.69 17.24
CA SER A 104 41.99 -18.23 18.59
C SER A 104 40.81 -18.46 19.54
N ARG A 105 41.06 -19.22 20.61
CA ARG A 105 40.35 -19.32 21.90
C ARG A 105 38.90 -18.78 22.00
N CYS A 106 38.00 -19.71 22.32
CA CYS A 106 36.74 -19.42 22.99
C CYS A 106 37.03 -18.88 24.40
N ASP A 107 36.49 -17.72 24.76
CA ASP A 107 36.33 -17.32 26.17
C ASP A 107 34.90 -17.68 26.61
N GLU A 108 34.77 -18.38 27.73
CA GLU A 108 33.49 -18.83 28.30
C GLU A 108 32.82 -17.69 29.08
N SER A 109 31.97 -16.87 28.44
CA SER A 109 31.22 -15.83 29.18
C SER A 109 29.85 -15.38 28.63
N ASP A 110 29.22 -16.11 27.71
CA ASP A 110 27.83 -15.84 27.24
C ASP A 110 26.76 -16.78 27.87
N GLY A 111 27.08 -17.39 29.01
CA GLY A 111 26.24 -18.39 29.69
C GLY A 111 25.11 -17.85 30.58
N VAL A 112 24.49 -16.70 30.27
CA VAL A 112 23.35 -16.17 31.08
C VAL A 112 22.21 -15.54 30.24
N MET A 113 21.84 -16.15 29.12
CA MET A 113 20.48 -15.94 28.59
C MET A 113 19.50 -16.79 29.43
N LYS A 114 18.64 -16.10 30.19
CA LYS A 114 17.76 -16.66 31.21
C LYS A 114 16.93 -17.86 30.70
N ALA A 115 17.08 -19.01 31.36
CA ALA A 115 16.28 -20.22 31.14
C ALA A 115 14.76 -20.09 31.45
N THR A 116 14.27 -18.87 31.72
CA THR A 116 12.86 -18.58 32.06
C THR A 116 11.96 -18.41 30.83
N GLN A 117 12.51 -18.36 29.60
CA GLN A 117 11.72 -18.26 28.35
C GLN A 117 11.47 -19.62 27.66
N LEU A 118 12.13 -20.70 28.09
CA LEU A 118 12.12 -22.01 27.40
C LEU A 118 10.84 -22.85 27.58
N ASN A 119 9.78 -22.32 28.19
CA ASN A 119 8.56 -23.07 28.55
C ASN A 119 7.24 -22.36 28.20
N ALA A 120 7.29 -21.24 27.47
CA ALA A 120 6.07 -20.66 26.91
C ALA A 120 5.71 -21.39 25.61
N LYS A 121 4.49 -21.95 25.51
CA LYS A 121 3.98 -22.47 24.23
C LYS A 121 3.96 -21.34 23.20
N SER A 122 4.29 -21.68 21.95
CA SER A 122 4.25 -20.71 20.85
C SER A 122 2.84 -20.20 20.60
N VAL A 123 2.69 -19.10 19.86
CA VAL A 123 1.36 -18.52 19.63
C VAL A 123 0.54 -19.43 18.73
N SER A 124 1.15 -20.00 17.70
CA SER A 124 0.52 -21.01 16.84
C SER A 124 0.10 -22.26 17.61
N THR A 125 0.90 -22.77 18.55
CA THR A 125 0.50 -23.93 19.36
C THR A 125 -0.76 -23.64 20.20
N ARG A 126 -0.92 -22.43 20.73
CA ARG A 126 -2.15 -22.06 21.46
C ARG A 126 -3.39 -21.98 20.55
N LEU A 127 -3.22 -21.56 19.29
CA LEU A 127 -4.29 -21.59 18.28
C LEU A 127 -4.67 -23.04 17.93
N LEU A 128 -3.69 -23.89 17.65
CA LEU A 128 -3.94 -25.28 17.29
C LEU A 128 -4.58 -26.09 18.43
N GLU A 129 -4.16 -25.84 19.68
CA GLU A 129 -4.78 -26.48 20.85
C GLU A 129 -6.24 -26.03 21.07
N SER A 130 -6.60 -24.79 20.77
CA SER A 130 -8.00 -24.34 20.94
C SER A 130 -8.94 -24.99 19.92
N LEU A 131 -8.46 -25.39 18.75
CA LEU A 131 -9.25 -26.08 17.72
C LEU A 131 -9.61 -27.54 18.05
N SER A 132 -9.08 -28.11 19.14
CA SER A 132 -9.15 -29.55 19.44
C SER A 132 -10.56 -30.16 19.57
N ASP A 133 -11.56 -29.38 19.98
CA ASP A 133 -12.97 -29.84 20.09
C ASP A 133 -13.80 -29.61 18.80
N CYS A 134 -13.24 -28.92 17.81
CA CYS A 134 -13.95 -28.51 16.58
C CYS A 134 -14.09 -29.67 15.58
N ALA A 135 -15.05 -29.56 14.65
CA ALA A 135 -15.26 -30.54 13.58
C ALA A 135 -14.57 -30.13 12.28
N GLU A 136 -14.56 -28.83 12.00
CA GLU A 136 -14.02 -28.19 10.81
C GLU A 136 -13.60 -26.75 11.12
N VAL A 137 -12.85 -26.13 10.21
CA VAL A 137 -12.42 -24.74 10.30
C VAL A 137 -12.87 -23.97 9.05
N VAL A 138 -13.39 -22.77 9.27
CA VAL A 138 -13.74 -21.85 8.19
C VAL A 138 -12.98 -20.56 8.42
N VAL A 139 -11.99 -20.32 7.58
CA VAL A 139 -11.20 -19.08 7.60
C VAL A 139 -11.95 -18.03 6.81
N VAL A 140 -12.33 -16.94 7.46
CA VAL A 140 -13.18 -15.88 6.93
C VAL A 140 -12.35 -14.63 6.68
N MET A 141 -12.28 -14.23 5.41
CA MET A 141 -11.75 -12.97 4.93
C MET A 141 -12.85 -11.90 4.85
N HIS A 142 -12.44 -10.65 4.66
CA HIS A 142 -13.38 -9.57 4.33
C HIS A 142 -13.93 -9.67 2.90
N ASP A 143 -15.03 -8.96 2.64
CA ASP A 143 -15.65 -8.80 1.33
C ASP A 143 -14.70 -8.04 0.39
N ASN A 144 -14.56 -8.50 -0.86
CA ASN A 144 -13.58 -8.06 -1.85
C ASN A 144 -12.13 -8.24 -1.33
N PRO A 145 -11.71 -9.48 -1.01
CA PRO A 145 -10.47 -9.75 -0.30
C PRO A 145 -9.26 -9.25 -1.08
N ASP A 146 -8.33 -8.64 -0.35
CA ASP A 146 -7.07 -8.12 -0.89
C ASP A 146 -5.92 -9.15 -0.73
N PRO A 147 -4.68 -8.86 -1.16
CA PRO A 147 -3.59 -9.82 -1.12
C PRO A 147 -3.28 -10.33 0.29
N ASP A 148 -3.46 -9.51 1.34
CA ASP A 148 -3.15 -9.91 2.71
C ASP A 148 -4.19 -10.89 3.25
N ALA A 149 -5.48 -10.55 3.16
CA ALA A 149 -6.57 -11.47 3.45
C ALA A 149 -6.41 -12.83 2.74
N ILE A 150 -6.08 -12.82 1.44
CA ILE A 150 -5.87 -14.05 0.63
C ILE A 150 -4.65 -14.85 1.11
N ALA A 151 -3.50 -14.20 1.30
CA ALA A 151 -2.27 -14.88 1.74
C ALA A 151 -2.37 -15.40 3.19
N SER A 152 -3.02 -14.63 4.07
CA SER A 152 -3.32 -15.00 5.44
C SER A 152 -4.26 -16.20 5.51
N GLY A 153 -5.36 -16.17 4.75
CA GLY A 153 -6.33 -17.26 4.69
C GLY A 153 -5.73 -18.56 4.19
N TRP A 154 -4.96 -18.49 3.09
CA TRP A 154 -4.25 -19.65 2.54
C TRP A 154 -3.17 -20.18 3.51
N GLY A 155 -2.34 -19.31 4.09
CA GLY A 155 -1.31 -19.72 5.03
C GLY A 155 -1.87 -20.38 6.30
N LEU A 156 -3.02 -19.90 6.79
CA LEU A 156 -3.71 -20.51 7.92
C LEU A 156 -4.30 -21.87 7.55
N LYS A 157 -4.84 -22.03 6.34
CA LYS A 157 -5.25 -23.35 5.84
C LYS A 157 -4.08 -24.33 5.78
N VAL A 158 -2.93 -23.94 5.23
CA VAL A 158 -1.72 -24.78 5.21
C VAL A 158 -1.26 -25.14 6.62
N LEU A 159 -1.28 -24.19 7.56
CA LEU A 159 -0.96 -24.45 8.96
C LEU A 159 -1.87 -25.53 9.58
N ILE A 160 -3.17 -25.48 9.32
CA ILE A 160 -4.15 -26.41 9.89
C ILE A 160 -4.07 -27.79 9.22
N ASP A 161 -4.01 -27.83 7.89
CA ASP A 161 -3.94 -29.06 7.09
C ASP A 161 -2.68 -29.88 7.46
N GLU A 162 -1.53 -29.24 7.67
CA GLU A 162 -0.24 -29.87 8.00
C GLU A 162 -0.07 -30.21 9.51
N THR A 163 -1.01 -29.82 10.39
CA THR A 163 -0.89 -30.05 11.85
C THR A 163 -2.02 -30.86 12.45
N VAL A 164 -3.22 -30.26 12.58
CA VAL A 164 -4.39 -30.90 13.20
C VAL A 164 -5.29 -31.59 12.17
N GLY A 165 -5.10 -31.32 10.87
CA GLY A 165 -5.76 -32.03 9.77
C GLY A 165 -7.27 -31.84 9.71
N LEU A 166 -7.81 -30.77 10.31
CA LEU A 166 -9.24 -30.46 10.29
C LEU A 166 -9.66 -30.03 8.87
N PRO A 167 -10.85 -30.45 8.37
CA PRO A 167 -11.41 -29.93 7.15
C PRO A 167 -11.45 -28.40 7.19
N THR A 168 -10.73 -27.75 6.27
CA THR A 168 -10.54 -26.30 6.30
C THR A 168 -10.90 -25.67 4.97
N ARG A 169 -11.82 -24.70 5.01
CA ARG A 169 -12.23 -23.85 3.87
C ARG A 169 -11.77 -22.41 4.10
N VAL A 170 -11.45 -21.68 3.03
CA VAL A 170 -11.07 -20.27 3.08
C VAL A 170 -12.08 -19.48 2.27
N ILE A 171 -12.87 -18.63 2.92
CA ILE A 171 -14.01 -17.94 2.31
C ILE A 171 -13.89 -16.42 2.40
N GLY A 172 -14.44 -15.71 1.43
CA GLY A 172 -14.63 -14.25 1.46
C GLY A 172 -15.86 -13.86 0.65
N GLY A 173 -16.36 -12.64 0.81
CA GLY A 173 -17.49 -12.14 0.02
C GLY A 173 -17.08 -11.25 -1.15
N GLY A 174 -18.06 -10.79 -1.94
CA GLY A 174 -17.83 -9.81 -3.00
C GLY A 174 -16.99 -10.34 -4.17
N ALA A 175 -16.12 -9.49 -4.72
CA ALA A 175 -15.33 -9.82 -5.91
C ALA A 175 -13.89 -9.29 -5.85
N ILE A 176 -12.96 -10.03 -6.45
CA ILE A 176 -11.56 -9.62 -6.60
C ILE A 176 -11.44 -8.78 -7.88
N VAL A 177 -11.28 -7.47 -7.71
CA VAL A 177 -11.48 -6.46 -8.76
C VAL A 177 -10.22 -5.73 -9.22
N ARG A 178 -9.16 -5.66 -8.41
CA ARG A 178 -7.86 -5.12 -8.84
C ARG A 178 -7.20 -6.05 -9.85
N ALA A 179 -6.48 -5.49 -10.82
CA ALA A 179 -5.86 -6.29 -11.88
C ALA A 179 -4.77 -7.21 -11.34
N GLU A 180 -3.92 -6.69 -10.48
CA GLU A 180 -2.84 -7.41 -9.80
C GLU A 180 -3.39 -8.49 -8.87
N ASN A 181 -4.43 -8.20 -8.09
CA ASN A 181 -5.08 -9.22 -7.22
C ASN A 181 -5.71 -10.36 -8.02
N ARG A 182 -6.34 -10.08 -9.17
CA ARG A 182 -6.83 -11.14 -10.07
C ARG A 182 -5.67 -11.97 -10.62
N HIS A 183 -4.62 -11.31 -11.11
CA HIS A 183 -3.45 -11.99 -11.68
C HIS A 183 -2.72 -12.86 -10.64
N MET A 184 -2.68 -12.41 -9.37
CA MET A 184 -2.24 -13.21 -8.22
C MET A 184 -3.07 -14.48 -8.05
N VAL A 185 -4.41 -14.38 -8.10
CA VAL A 185 -5.29 -15.56 -7.99
C VAL A 185 -5.12 -16.50 -9.18
N ASP A 186 -5.09 -15.95 -10.41
CA ASP A 186 -4.95 -16.72 -11.65
C ASP A 186 -3.61 -17.47 -11.74
N LEU A 187 -2.50 -16.88 -11.25
CA LEU A 187 -1.18 -17.51 -11.25
C LEU A 187 -0.96 -18.47 -10.07
N LEU A 188 -1.31 -18.02 -8.87
CA LEU A 188 -0.96 -18.74 -7.64
C LEU A 188 -2.01 -19.80 -7.27
N GLU A 189 -3.24 -19.70 -7.79
CA GLU A 189 -4.36 -20.62 -7.53
C GLU A 189 -4.60 -20.84 -6.01
N PRO A 190 -4.76 -19.76 -5.21
CA PRO A 190 -5.03 -19.90 -3.78
C PRO A 190 -6.40 -20.60 -3.55
N PRO A 191 -6.54 -21.41 -2.49
CA PRO A 191 -7.73 -22.24 -2.24
C PRO A 191 -8.87 -21.42 -1.61
N ILE A 192 -9.27 -20.34 -2.28
CA ILE A 192 -10.29 -19.38 -1.81
C ILE A 192 -11.65 -19.63 -2.49
N GLU A 193 -12.71 -19.43 -1.72
CA GLU A 193 -14.10 -19.51 -2.18
C GLU A 193 -14.78 -18.15 -1.98
N LEU A 194 -15.28 -17.53 -3.05
CA LEU A 194 -16.09 -16.31 -2.95
C LEU A 194 -17.56 -16.69 -2.77
N VAL A 195 -18.15 -16.30 -1.64
CA VAL A 195 -19.51 -16.68 -1.22
C VAL A 195 -20.30 -15.48 -0.69
N ASP A 196 -21.58 -15.40 -1.07
CA ASP A 196 -22.50 -14.40 -0.50
C ASP A 196 -22.92 -14.77 0.93
N ASP A 197 -23.14 -16.06 1.18
CA ASP A 197 -23.65 -16.65 2.41
C ASP A 197 -22.92 -17.98 2.71
N PHE A 198 -22.91 -18.40 3.97
CA PHE A 198 -22.28 -19.64 4.43
C PHE A 198 -23.07 -20.21 5.63
N GLU A 199 -23.33 -21.52 5.65
CA GLU A 199 -23.99 -22.18 6.79
C GLU A 199 -22.93 -22.63 7.80
N PHE A 200 -22.98 -22.09 9.02
CA PHE A 200 -22.09 -22.46 10.14
C PHE A 200 -22.77 -23.44 11.09
N ASP A 201 -22.06 -24.49 11.52
CA ASP A 201 -22.52 -25.41 12.57
C ASP A 201 -21.89 -25.11 13.94
N ASP A 202 -22.45 -25.67 15.03
CA ASP A 202 -22.01 -25.44 16.41
C ASP A 202 -20.55 -25.90 16.71
N ARG A 203 -19.93 -26.65 15.79
CA ARG A 203 -18.56 -27.17 15.83
C ARG A 203 -17.66 -26.62 14.71
N THR A 204 -18.15 -25.69 13.89
CA THR A 204 -17.37 -24.94 12.90
C THR A 204 -16.54 -23.85 13.59
N ALA A 205 -15.21 -23.95 13.55
CA ALA A 205 -14.34 -22.88 14.01
C ALA A 205 -14.24 -21.76 12.97
N ALA A 206 -15.04 -20.71 13.13
CA ALA A 206 -14.98 -19.51 12.28
C ALA A 206 -13.80 -18.61 12.69
N ILE A 207 -12.72 -18.57 11.89
CA ILE A 207 -11.52 -17.75 12.18
C ILE A 207 -11.51 -16.52 11.26
N LEU A 208 -11.59 -15.31 11.83
CA LEU A 208 -11.39 -14.08 11.07
C LEU A 208 -9.89 -13.85 10.84
N VAL A 209 -9.54 -13.56 9.60
CA VAL A 209 -8.22 -13.06 9.20
C VAL A 209 -8.37 -11.69 8.55
N ASP A 210 -7.44 -10.79 8.89
CA ASP A 210 -7.28 -9.50 8.22
C ASP A 210 -8.53 -8.60 8.23
N CYS A 211 -9.34 -8.73 9.29
CA CYS A 211 -10.55 -7.95 9.46
C CYS A 211 -10.99 -7.88 10.93
N GLY A 212 -11.28 -6.65 11.40
CA GLY A 212 -11.80 -6.43 12.74
C GLY A 212 -13.24 -6.95 12.89
N ALA A 213 -13.52 -7.75 13.92
CA ALA A 213 -14.77 -8.51 14.03
C ALA A 213 -16.07 -7.73 14.33
N GLU A 214 -16.03 -6.40 14.41
CA GLU A 214 -17.25 -5.56 14.39
C GLU A 214 -17.52 -4.95 13.00
N ALA A 215 -16.66 -5.22 12.01
CA ALA A 215 -16.80 -4.70 10.66
C ALA A 215 -17.97 -5.39 9.93
N SER A 216 -18.70 -4.64 9.10
CA SER A 216 -19.89 -5.12 8.40
C SER A 216 -19.59 -5.77 7.04
N ASN A 217 -18.32 -5.78 6.62
CA ASN A 217 -17.84 -6.31 5.35
C ASN A 217 -17.30 -7.73 5.47
N HIS A 218 -17.95 -8.62 6.21
CA HIS A 218 -17.66 -10.06 6.22
C HIS A 218 -18.89 -10.87 6.64
N VAL A 219 -18.93 -12.15 6.25
CA VAL A 219 -20.12 -13.00 6.41
C VAL A 219 -20.59 -13.17 7.87
N LEU A 220 -19.65 -13.31 8.82
CA LEU A 220 -20.00 -13.52 10.23
C LEU A 220 -20.87 -12.39 10.81
N THR A 221 -20.48 -11.12 10.61
CA THR A 221 -21.28 -9.97 11.08
C THR A 221 -22.62 -9.89 10.38
N ARG A 222 -22.66 -10.20 9.07
CA ARG A 222 -23.90 -10.20 8.27
C ARG A 222 -24.91 -11.24 8.77
N GLN A 223 -24.45 -12.35 9.34
CA GLN A 223 -25.28 -13.45 9.87
C GLN A 223 -25.42 -13.46 11.41
N GLY A 224 -24.69 -12.63 12.14
CA GLY A 224 -24.68 -12.61 13.60
C GLY A 224 -23.86 -13.73 14.26
N VAL A 225 -22.98 -14.40 13.50
CA VAL A 225 -22.07 -15.45 13.98
C VAL A 225 -20.89 -14.81 14.73
N ARG A 226 -20.46 -15.43 15.84
CA ARG A 226 -19.30 -14.96 16.61
C ARG A 226 -18.02 -15.65 16.12
N PRO A 227 -16.90 -14.93 15.96
CA PRO A 227 -15.63 -15.55 15.58
C PRO A 227 -15.07 -16.43 16.71
N PHE A 228 -14.63 -17.63 16.33
CA PHE A 228 -13.85 -18.53 17.17
C PHE A 228 -12.41 -18.01 17.39
N ALA A 229 -11.84 -17.36 16.37
CA ALA A 229 -10.55 -16.70 16.49
C ALA A 229 -10.48 -15.42 15.65
N ILE A 230 -9.59 -14.50 16.03
CA ILE A 230 -9.28 -13.27 15.27
C ILE A 230 -7.76 -13.14 15.16
N ILE A 231 -7.26 -13.04 13.93
CA ILE A 231 -5.85 -12.78 13.61
C ILE A 231 -5.80 -11.56 12.69
N ASP A 232 -5.21 -10.46 13.16
CA ASP A 232 -5.34 -9.14 12.53
C ASP A 232 -4.12 -8.26 12.83
N HIS A 233 -3.81 -7.30 11.97
CA HIS A 233 -2.79 -6.27 12.23
C HIS A 233 -3.38 -4.85 12.34
N HIS A 234 -4.70 -4.71 12.19
CA HIS A 234 -5.36 -3.41 12.23
C HIS A 234 -5.60 -2.85 13.64
N ILE A 235 -5.63 -1.52 13.75
CA ILE A 235 -6.04 -0.82 14.98
C ILE A 235 -7.57 -0.81 15.07
N ALA A 236 -8.15 -1.71 15.89
CA ALA A 236 -9.56 -1.63 16.28
C ALA A 236 -9.77 -1.74 17.81
N ASP A 237 -10.93 -1.32 18.31
CA ASP A 237 -11.27 -1.42 19.73
C ASP A 237 -11.83 -2.81 20.07
N HIS A 238 -10.95 -3.80 20.13
CA HIS A 238 -11.33 -5.20 20.38
C HIS A 238 -11.78 -5.49 21.82
N ARG A 239 -11.91 -4.47 22.69
CA ARG A 239 -12.23 -4.63 24.12
C ARG A 239 -13.62 -5.24 24.38
N SER A 240 -14.49 -5.27 23.38
CA SER A 240 -15.84 -5.84 23.42
C SER A 240 -15.90 -7.34 23.04
N ILE A 241 -14.94 -7.85 22.26
CA ILE A 241 -15.08 -9.13 21.56
C ILE A 241 -14.52 -10.28 22.40
N LYS A 242 -15.41 -11.08 22.98
CA LYS A 242 -15.05 -12.36 23.61
C LYS A 242 -14.96 -13.45 22.54
N THR A 243 -13.74 -13.88 22.24
CA THR A 243 -13.41 -14.95 21.31
C THR A 243 -12.43 -15.95 21.97
N PRO A 244 -12.52 -17.27 21.72
CA PRO A 244 -11.60 -18.27 22.24
C PRO A 244 -10.11 -18.01 21.99
N PHE A 245 -9.76 -17.41 20.85
CA PHE A 245 -8.38 -17.04 20.52
C PHE A 245 -8.31 -15.66 19.86
N SER A 246 -7.29 -14.88 20.19
CA SER A 246 -7.00 -13.63 19.50
C SER A 246 -5.51 -13.33 19.51
N ASP A 247 -4.99 -12.92 18.35
CA ASP A 247 -3.62 -12.44 18.16
C ASP A 247 -3.66 -11.23 17.22
N ILE A 248 -3.56 -10.04 17.80
CA ILE A 248 -3.67 -8.77 17.07
C ILE A 248 -2.37 -8.00 17.29
N ARG A 249 -1.66 -7.70 16.20
CA ARG A 249 -0.29 -7.14 16.25
C ARG A 249 -0.20 -5.87 15.41
N VAL A 250 -0.59 -4.74 15.99
CA VAL A 250 -0.66 -3.43 15.29
C VAL A 250 0.69 -2.88 14.83
N GLU A 251 1.80 -3.50 15.24
CA GLU A 251 3.15 -3.14 14.85
C GLU A 251 3.65 -3.85 13.58
N VAL A 252 2.98 -4.90 13.09
CA VAL A 252 3.45 -5.69 11.94
C VAL A 252 2.90 -5.17 10.62
N ALA A 253 3.64 -5.39 9.54
CA ALA A 253 3.32 -4.90 8.21
C ALA A 253 2.00 -5.45 7.63
N ALA A 254 1.60 -6.67 8.01
CA ALA A 254 0.51 -7.43 7.40
C ALA A 254 0.02 -8.54 8.35
N SER A 255 -1.25 -8.93 8.25
CA SER A 255 -1.78 -10.17 8.83
C SER A 255 -1.00 -11.40 8.36
N ALA A 256 -0.54 -11.40 7.10
CA ALA A 256 0.29 -12.44 6.50
C ALA A 256 1.62 -12.59 7.24
N SER A 257 2.12 -11.53 7.87
CA SER A 257 3.31 -11.60 8.72
C SER A 257 3.10 -12.44 9.98
N ILE A 258 1.90 -12.37 10.56
CA ILE A 258 1.50 -13.16 11.72
C ILE A 258 1.40 -14.64 11.32
N ILE A 259 0.74 -14.93 10.20
CA ILE A 259 0.58 -16.30 9.68
C ILE A 259 1.91 -16.92 9.25
N ALA A 260 2.79 -16.16 8.59
CA ALA A 260 4.16 -16.60 8.28
C ALA A 260 4.96 -16.93 9.56
N SER A 261 4.73 -16.19 10.66
CA SER A 261 5.33 -16.50 11.95
C SER A 261 4.85 -17.85 12.50
N TYR A 262 3.56 -18.19 12.34
CA TYR A 262 3.00 -19.47 12.78
C TYR A 262 3.55 -20.67 12.00
N LEU A 263 3.62 -20.57 10.67
CA LEU A 263 4.23 -21.62 9.84
C LEU A 263 5.67 -21.89 10.29
N ARG A 264 6.45 -20.82 10.53
CA ARG A 264 7.83 -20.91 11.01
C ARG A 264 7.95 -21.41 12.45
N GLU A 265 7.01 -21.07 13.34
CA GLU A 265 6.91 -21.62 14.71
C GLU A 265 6.65 -23.14 14.69
N GLN A 266 5.87 -23.65 13.74
CA GLN A 266 5.61 -25.09 13.56
C GLN A 266 6.58 -25.79 12.59
N ALA A 267 7.61 -25.10 12.11
CA ALA A 267 8.59 -25.59 11.13
C ALA A 267 7.99 -26.08 9.78
N ILE A 268 6.85 -25.51 9.38
CA ILE A 268 6.17 -25.80 8.11
C ILE A 268 6.75 -24.91 7.00
N SER A 269 7.06 -25.52 5.86
CA SER A 269 7.47 -24.81 4.66
C SER A 269 6.23 -24.27 3.93
N PRO A 270 6.15 -22.98 3.57
CA PRO A 270 5.02 -22.44 2.82
C PRO A 270 4.98 -22.96 1.36
N GLY A 271 6.13 -23.36 0.81
CA GLY A 271 6.25 -23.64 -0.62
C GLY A 271 6.19 -22.36 -1.48
N ALA A 272 6.47 -22.51 -2.77
CA ALA A 272 6.77 -21.37 -3.63
C ALA A 272 5.59 -20.41 -3.87
N LYS A 273 4.42 -20.95 -4.21
CA LYS A 273 3.24 -20.12 -4.52
C LYS A 273 2.73 -19.34 -3.30
N LEU A 274 2.59 -19.98 -2.13
CA LEU A 274 2.17 -19.30 -0.89
C LEU A 274 3.23 -18.29 -0.40
N ALA A 275 4.52 -18.63 -0.46
CA ALA A 275 5.57 -17.66 -0.12
C ALA A 275 5.53 -16.43 -1.03
N THR A 276 5.26 -16.62 -2.33
CA THR A 276 5.06 -15.53 -3.29
C THR A 276 3.83 -14.69 -2.93
N ALA A 277 2.71 -15.31 -2.55
CA ALA A 277 1.51 -14.62 -2.08
C ALA A 277 1.79 -13.77 -0.83
N MET A 278 2.47 -14.34 0.18
CA MET A 278 2.83 -13.63 1.42
C MET A 278 3.82 -12.48 1.16
N LEU A 279 4.80 -12.66 0.28
CA LEU A 279 5.71 -11.58 -0.12
C LEU A 279 4.97 -10.44 -0.81
N TYR A 280 4.02 -10.77 -1.69
CA TYR A 280 3.20 -9.77 -2.37
C TYR A 280 2.32 -9.00 -1.37
N ALA A 281 1.62 -9.70 -0.46
CA ALA A 281 0.81 -9.10 0.60
C ALA A 281 1.57 -8.10 1.47
N ILE A 282 2.71 -8.53 2.04
CA ILE A 282 3.55 -7.66 2.87
C ILE A 282 4.07 -6.46 2.06
N SER A 283 4.33 -6.64 0.76
CA SER A 283 4.75 -5.52 -0.10
C SER A 283 3.61 -4.52 -0.36
N THR A 284 2.36 -4.97 -0.53
CA THR A 284 1.24 -4.07 -0.87
C THR A 284 0.82 -3.17 0.27
N GLU A 285 0.86 -3.65 1.51
CA GLU A 285 0.52 -2.81 2.68
C GLU A 285 1.64 -1.82 3.03
N THR A 286 2.92 -2.24 2.94
CA THR A 286 4.06 -1.35 3.22
C THR A 286 4.38 -0.35 2.10
N CYS A 287 3.78 -0.50 0.90
CA CYS A 287 4.01 0.41 -0.21
C CYS A 287 3.36 1.80 -0.06
N ALA A 288 2.44 1.99 0.90
CA ALA A 288 1.61 3.18 1.02
C ALA A 288 1.99 4.07 2.23
N TYR A 289 3.25 4.53 2.29
CA TYR A 289 3.85 5.40 3.34
C TYR A 289 4.18 4.71 4.68
N GLU A 290 3.59 3.56 5.00
CA GLU A 290 3.91 2.75 6.19
C GLU A 290 5.24 1.99 6.03
N SER A 291 6.34 2.76 6.02
CA SER A 291 7.71 2.29 5.82
C SER A 291 8.33 1.54 7.02
N HIS A 292 7.52 1.13 8.00
CA HIS A 292 7.98 0.46 9.21
C HIS A 292 7.75 -1.05 9.18
N TYR A 293 8.77 -1.79 8.73
CA TYR A 293 8.88 -3.21 9.04
C TYR A 293 9.15 -3.41 10.53
N SER A 294 8.37 -4.24 11.22
CA SER A 294 8.62 -4.66 12.60
C SER A 294 9.86 -5.55 12.73
N SER A 295 10.21 -5.92 13.96
CA SER A 295 11.21 -6.98 14.20
C SER A 295 10.77 -8.34 13.65
N LEU A 296 9.45 -8.60 13.55
CA LEU A 296 8.92 -9.82 12.96
C LEU A 296 9.03 -9.79 11.44
N ASP A 297 8.65 -8.69 10.80
CA ASP A 297 8.70 -8.55 9.33
C ASP A 297 10.12 -8.72 8.81
N ARG A 298 11.10 -8.09 9.49
CA ARG A 298 12.54 -8.26 9.20
C ARG A 298 13.05 -9.69 9.37
N LEU A 299 12.34 -10.54 10.13
CA LEU A 299 12.70 -11.94 10.39
C LEU A 299 12.05 -12.89 9.38
N ILE A 300 10.79 -12.65 9.00
CA ILE A 300 10.06 -13.51 8.05
C ILE A 300 10.36 -13.17 6.59
N LEU A 301 10.65 -11.91 6.24
CA LEU A 301 10.83 -11.53 4.82
C LEU A 301 12.01 -12.26 4.18
N PRO A 302 13.20 -12.35 4.79
CA PRO A 302 14.28 -13.18 4.26
C PRO A 302 13.91 -14.66 4.16
N TRP A 303 13.15 -15.18 5.12
CA TRP A 303 12.70 -16.57 5.14
C TRP A 303 11.69 -16.86 4.01
N LEU A 304 10.72 -15.98 3.77
CA LEU A 304 9.79 -16.11 2.63
C LEU A 304 10.53 -15.98 1.29
N MET A 305 11.55 -15.13 1.19
CA MET A 305 12.41 -15.00 0.01
C MET A 305 13.25 -16.25 -0.30
N GLU A 306 13.42 -17.19 0.63
CA GLU A 306 14.06 -18.49 0.35
C GLU A 306 13.15 -19.44 -0.44
N TYR A 307 11.83 -19.20 -0.44
CA TYR A 307 10.83 -20.06 -1.12
C TYR A 307 10.10 -19.37 -2.27
N GLY A 308 9.81 -18.07 -2.16
CA GLY A 308 9.02 -17.33 -3.15
C GLY A 308 9.72 -17.16 -4.50
N GLU A 309 8.93 -17.06 -5.57
CA GLU A 309 9.43 -16.92 -6.95
C GLU A 309 9.42 -15.44 -7.39
N PRO A 310 10.59 -14.80 -7.59
CA PRO A 310 10.67 -13.40 -7.99
C PRO A 310 10.00 -13.10 -9.33
N GLU A 311 9.99 -14.07 -10.24
CA GLU A 311 9.34 -14.01 -11.55
C GLU A 311 7.82 -13.87 -11.42
N LEU A 312 7.17 -14.73 -10.60
CA LEU A 312 5.73 -14.66 -10.33
C LEU A 312 5.36 -13.36 -9.61
N LEU A 313 6.14 -12.94 -8.62
CA LEU A 313 5.95 -11.66 -7.92
C LEU A 313 6.03 -10.47 -8.90
N ALA A 314 7.01 -10.49 -9.81
CA ALA A 314 7.15 -9.47 -10.84
C ALA A 314 5.99 -9.50 -11.86
N GLU A 315 5.46 -10.68 -12.21
CA GLU A 315 4.32 -10.79 -13.11
C GLU A 315 3.03 -10.21 -12.49
N ILE A 316 2.76 -10.53 -11.21
CA ILE A 316 1.64 -9.97 -10.43
C ILE A 316 1.71 -8.43 -10.40
N HIS A 317 2.88 -7.85 -10.08
CA HIS A 317 3.08 -6.39 -10.07
C HIS A 317 2.96 -5.70 -11.44
N ASN A 318 2.91 -6.45 -12.54
CA ASN A 318 2.78 -5.92 -13.90
C ASN A 318 1.58 -6.55 -14.63
N ALA A 319 0.53 -6.89 -13.89
CA ALA A 319 -0.69 -7.51 -14.42
C ALA A 319 -1.28 -6.73 -15.62
N PRO A 320 -1.79 -7.43 -16.66
CA PRO A 320 -2.25 -6.80 -17.88
C PRO A 320 -3.54 -5.98 -17.65
N LEU A 321 -3.46 -4.68 -17.96
CA LEU A 321 -4.57 -3.74 -17.78
C LEU A 321 -5.50 -3.71 -19.01
N ARG A 322 -6.81 -3.62 -18.76
CA ARG A 322 -7.83 -3.54 -19.82
C ARG A 322 -7.84 -2.16 -20.49
N ARG A 323 -8.31 -2.07 -21.74
CA ARG A 323 -8.42 -0.79 -22.46
C ARG A 323 -9.28 0.26 -21.72
N SER A 324 -10.31 -0.18 -21.00
CA SER A 324 -11.20 0.68 -20.20
C SER A 324 -10.44 1.44 -19.11
N TYR A 325 -9.51 0.79 -18.41
CA TYR A 325 -8.66 1.40 -17.38
C TYR A 325 -7.97 2.68 -17.89
N TYR A 326 -7.39 2.65 -19.09
CA TYR A 326 -6.74 3.83 -19.68
C TYR A 326 -7.72 4.94 -20.03
N GLY A 327 -8.99 4.60 -20.31
CA GLY A 327 -10.07 5.56 -20.52
C GLY A 327 -10.46 6.26 -19.22
N ASP A 328 -10.64 5.51 -18.14
CA ASP A 328 -10.96 6.07 -16.81
C ASP A 328 -9.78 6.87 -16.23
N LEU A 329 -8.54 6.40 -16.42
CA LEU A 329 -7.32 7.14 -16.07
C LEU A 329 -7.23 8.49 -16.81
N LEU A 330 -7.48 8.51 -18.12
CA LEU A 330 -7.53 9.76 -18.88
C LEU A 330 -8.62 10.70 -18.35
N LEU A 331 -9.80 10.16 -18.05
CA LEU A 331 -10.92 10.93 -17.50
C LEU A 331 -10.58 11.49 -16.11
N ALA A 332 -9.87 10.72 -15.28
CA ALA A 332 -9.46 11.12 -13.94
C ALA A 332 -8.43 12.26 -13.97
N LEU A 333 -7.38 12.13 -14.77
CA LEU A 333 -6.36 13.19 -14.94
C LEU A 333 -6.98 14.48 -15.49
N GLN A 334 -8.00 14.39 -16.34
CA GLN A 334 -8.74 15.55 -16.86
C GLN A 334 -9.74 16.17 -15.87
N ASN A 335 -10.18 15.44 -14.83
CA ASN A 335 -11.14 15.90 -13.82
C ASN A 335 -10.52 16.07 -12.42
N THR A 336 -9.19 15.96 -12.30
CA THR A 336 -8.47 16.29 -11.07
C THR A 336 -8.26 17.79 -10.92
N PHE A 337 -8.57 18.31 -9.73
CA PHE A 337 -8.34 19.68 -9.30
C PHE A 337 -7.49 19.73 -8.02
N LEU A 338 -6.63 20.75 -7.92
CA LEU A 338 -5.73 21.01 -6.80
C LEU A 338 -6.19 22.25 -6.01
N TYR A 339 -6.13 22.15 -4.68
CA TYR A 339 -6.51 23.17 -3.71
C TYR A 339 -5.41 23.22 -2.63
N ASP A 340 -4.41 24.08 -2.81
CA ASP A 340 -3.15 24.02 -2.06
C ASP A 340 -2.53 22.63 -2.13
N ASP A 341 -2.45 21.91 -1.01
CA ASP A 341 -1.88 20.56 -0.91
C ASP A 341 -2.92 19.43 -1.01
N VAL A 342 -4.18 19.78 -1.31
CA VAL A 342 -5.27 18.82 -1.50
C VAL A 342 -5.53 18.59 -2.98
N ALA A 343 -5.46 17.32 -3.44
CA ALA A 343 -5.97 16.92 -4.74
C ALA A 343 -7.38 16.30 -4.63
N MET A 344 -8.27 16.66 -5.57
CA MET A 344 -9.61 16.09 -5.67
C MET A 344 -9.93 15.65 -7.09
N CYS A 345 -10.42 14.42 -7.25
CA CYS A 345 -10.88 13.89 -8.53
C CYS A 345 -12.30 13.33 -8.39
N PHE A 346 -13.25 13.81 -9.20
CA PHE A 346 -14.58 13.21 -9.30
C PHE A 346 -14.85 12.75 -10.73
N LEU A 347 -15.18 11.47 -10.87
CA LEU A 347 -15.52 10.82 -12.12
C LEU A 347 -17.06 10.68 -12.22
N PRO A 348 -17.69 11.17 -13.30
CA PRO A 348 -19.14 11.00 -13.51
C PRO A 348 -19.53 9.56 -13.84
N ARG A 349 -18.55 8.73 -14.23
CA ARG A 349 -18.64 7.29 -14.42
C ARG A 349 -17.24 6.67 -14.28
N ALA A 350 -17.16 5.40 -13.93
CA ALA A 350 -15.99 4.55 -14.16
C ALA A 350 -16.44 3.16 -14.62
N ASP A 351 -15.63 2.48 -15.42
CA ASP A 351 -15.87 1.09 -15.85
C ASP A 351 -15.38 0.07 -14.80
N GLY A 352 -14.37 0.44 -13.99
CA GLY A 352 -13.85 -0.35 -12.86
C GLY A 352 -14.05 0.35 -11.51
N VAL A 353 -14.25 -0.41 -10.44
CA VAL A 353 -14.34 0.11 -9.05
C VAL A 353 -12.95 0.40 -8.47
N GLU A 354 -11.95 -0.33 -8.94
CA GLU A 354 -10.56 -0.27 -8.52
C GLU A 354 -9.90 1.10 -8.81
N ILE A 355 -10.34 1.77 -9.89
CA ILE A 355 -9.75 3.03 -10.35
C ILE A 355 -9.87 4.17 -9.32
N VAL A 356 -10.89 4.15 -8.47
CA VAL A 356 -11.07 5.16 -7.42
C VAL A 356 -9.96 5.06 -6.37
N GLY A 357 -9.53 3.82 -6.07
CA GLY A 357 -8.36 3.54 -5.27
C GLY A 357 -7.08 3.96 -5.98
N GLU A 358 -6.85 3.41 -7.17
CA GLU A 358 -5.60 3.54 -7.94
C GLU A 358 -5.29 5.00 -8.34
N ILE A 359 -6.29 5.81 -8.65
CA ILE A 359 -6.10 7.25 -8.90
C ILE A 359 -5.74 7.97 -7.60
N ALA A 360 -6.29 7.59 -6.45
CA ALA A 360 -5.88 8.19 -5.18
C ALA A 360 -4.41 7.83 -4.84
N ASP A 361 -4.02 6.57 -5.07
CA ASP A 361 -2.64 6.07 -4.93
C ASP A 361 -1.66 6.73 -5.94
N LEU A 362 -2.14 7.12 -7.11
CA LEU A 362 -1.35 7.87 -8.10
C LEU A 362 -1.20 9.35 -7.72
N LEU A 363 -2.28 10.01 -7.30
CA LEU A 363 -2.31 11.46 -7.06
C LEU A 363 -1.60 11.87 -5.77
N ILE A 364 -1.59 11.03 -4.72
CA ILE A 364 -0.90 11.32 -3.45
C ILE A 364 0.63 11.41 -3.62
N ARG A 365 1.14 10.87 -4.73
CA ARG A 365 2.56 10.94 -5.13
C ARG A 365 2.91 12.24 -5.89
N GLY A 366 1.94 13.14 -6.07
CA GLY A 366 2.16 14.44 -6.71
C GLY A 366 3.01 15.36 -5.85
N ASP A 367 3.86 16.17 -6.49
CA ASP A 367 4.63 17.19 -5.77
C ASP A 367 3.68 18.17 -5.04
N SER A 368 3.98 18.44 -3.77
CA SER A 368 3.17 19.26 -2.86
C SER A 368 1.74 18.76 -2.60
N VAL A 369 1.40 17.50 -2.90
CA VAL A 369 0.08 16.91 -2.55
C VAL A 369 0.20 16.07 -1.29
N SER A 370 -0.39 16.52 -0.19
CA SER A 370 -0.40 15.81 1.10
C SER A 370 -1.68 15.01 1.36
N ARG A 371 -2.78 15.38 0.70
CA ARG A 371 -4.13 14.84 0.95
C ARG A 371 -4.88 14.66 -0.36
N VAL A 372 -5.55 13.53 -0.54
CA VAL A 372 -6.31 13.21 -1.76
C VAL A 372 -7.69 12.69 -1.43
N MET A 373 -8.69 13.12 -2.22
CA MET A 373 -9.99 12.45 -2.34
C MET A 373 -10.34 12.19 -3.80
N CYS A 374 -10.59 10.94 -4.13
CA CYS A 374 -11.11 10.49 -5.41
C CYS A 374 -12.53 9.94 -5.21
N GLY A 375 -13.41 10.12 -6.19
CA GLY A 375 -14.72 9.48 -6.21
C GLY A 375 -15.20 9.17 -7.62
N ALA A 376 -15.99 8.10 -7.78
CA ALA A 376 -16.62 7.73 -9.05
C ALA A 376 -18.04 7.19 -8.85
N VAL A 377 -18.95 7.54 -9.76
CA VAL A 377 -20.29 6.94 -9.81
C VAL A 377 -20.23 5.64 -10.60
N ILE A 378 -20.67 4.54 -9.98
CA ILE A 378 -20.63 3.18 -10.52
C ILE A 378 -21.94 2.49 -10.13
N ALA A 379 -22.68 1.98 -11.11
CA ALA A 379 -23.98 1.31 -10.91
C ALA A 379 -25.00 2.09 -10.04
N GLY A 380 -24.97 3.43 -10.09
CA GLY A 380 -25.87 4.30 -9.32
C GLY A 380 -25.36 4.71 -7.93
N ASP A 381 -24.26 4.10 -7.46
CA ASP A 381 -23.60 4.41 -6.19
C ASP A 381 -22.36 5.28 -6.41
N LEU A 382 -22.05 6.18 -5.48
CA LEU A 382 -20.81 6.95 -5.48
C LEU A 382 -19.82 6.30 -4.51
N LEU A 383 -18.75 5.72 -5.06
CA LEU A 383 -17.61 5.24 -4.30
C LEU A 383 -16.61 6.38 -4.10
N VAL A 384 -16.00 6.44 -2.91
CA VAL A 384 -15.01 7.45 -2.52
C VAL A 384 -13.79 6.75 -1.94
N SER A 385 -12.61 7.27 -2.23
CA SER A 385 -11.30 6.80 -1.78
C SER A 385 -10.44 8.01 -1.40
N ALA A 386 -9.78 7.98 -0.24
CA ALA A 386 -8.88 9.04 0.20
C ALA A 386 -7.52 8.51 0.63
N ARG A 387 -6.52 9.38 0.52
CA ARG A 387 -5.14 9.15 0.98
C ARG A 387 -4.62 10.37 1.74
N THR A 388 -3.77 10.11 2.74
CA THR A 388 -3.05 11.15 3.49
C THR A 388 -1.57 10.77 3.59
N GLN A 389 -0.67 11.73 3.35
CA GLN A 389 0.77 11.51 3.31
C GLN A 389 1.41 11.49 4.70
N TYR A 390 0.87 12.28 5.64
CA TYR A 390 1.48 12.54 6.94
C TYR A 390 0.72 11.83 8.07
N ALA A 391 1.43 11.45 9.13
CA ALA A 391 0.87 10.64 10.23
C ALA A 391 -0.07 11.43 11.16
N GLU A 392 0.03 12.76 11.12
CA GLU A 392 -0.91 13.69 11.77
C GLU A 392 -2.28 13.78 11.07
N ASP A 393 -2.39 13.36 9.80
CA ASP A 393 -3.64 13.33 9.03
C ASP A 393 -4.23 11.91 9.03
N ASN A 394 -5.46 11.74 9.53
CA ASN A 394 -6.15 10.44 9.54
C ASN A 394 -7.26 10.37 8.48
N ALA A 395 -6.97 9.72 7.35
CA ALA A 395 -7.87 9.51 6.22
C ALA A 395 -9.23 8.93 6.64
N ALA A 396 -9.25 7.95 7.54
CA ALA A 396 -10.49 7.32 8.00
C ALA A 396 -11.39 8.29 8.78
N GLU A 397 -10.81 9.13 9.65
CA GLU A 397 -11.57 10.14 10.38
C GLU A 397 -12.05 11.28 9.46
N MET A 398 -11.19 11.72 8.55
CA MET A 398 -11.51 12.78 7.59
C MET A 398 -12.62 12.38 6.62
N ILE A 399 -12.58 11.15 6.09
CA ILE A 399 -13.66 10.59 5.27
C ILE A 399 -14.95 10.48 6.09
N ARG A 400 -14.88 9.96 7.33
CA ARG A 400 -16.03 9.78 8.21
C ARG A 400 -16.77 11.09 8.49
N GLU A 401 -16.06 12.18 8.76
CA GLU A 401 -16.68 13.50 8.95
C GLU A 401 -17.20 14.08 7.62
N THR A 402 -16.48 13.89 6.50
CA THR A 402 -16.94 14.34 5.18
C THR A 402 -18.22 13.64 4.73
N MET A 403 -18.31 12.33 4.92
CA MET A 403 -19.44 11.48 4.48
C MET A 403 -20.59 11.41 5.49
N LYS A 404 -20.47 12.10 6.62
CA LYS A 404 -21.44 12.13 7.71
C LYS A 404 -22.88 12.40 7.24
N GLY A 405 -23.76 11.43 7.50
CA GLY A 405 -25.17 11.47 7.12
C GLY A 405 -25.45 11.26 5.62
N LEU A 406 -24.46 10.82 4.83
CA LEU A 406 -24.63 10.52 3.40
C LEU A 406 -24.46 9.03 3.07
N GLY A 407 -23.61 8.31 3.79
CA GLY A 407 -23.29 6.91 3.50
C GLY A 407 -22.37 6.26 4.52
N GLY A 408 -21.83 5.09 4.18
CA GLY A 408 -20.87 4.35 5.00
C GLY A 408 -19.42 4.66 4.64
N SER A 409 -18.50 4.48 5.60
CA SER A 409 -17.07 4.74 5.44
C SER A 409 -16.20 3.90 6.37
N GLY A 410 -14.96 3.60 5.98
CA GLY A 410 -13.96 2.90 6.79
C GLY A 410 -12.54 2.99 6.23
N GLY A 411 -11.58 2.37 6.90
CA GLY A 411 -10.16 2.28 6.51
C GLY A 411 -9.18 2.65 7.63
N HIS A 412 -7.95 2.95 7.25
CA HIS A 412 -6.78 3.18 8.11
C HIS A 412 -6.37 4.65 8.12
N ALA A 413 -5.31 4.97 8.87
CA ALA A 413 -4.78 6.33 8.99
C ALA A 413 -4.38 6.94 7.64
N HIS A 414 -3.73 6.18 6.75
CA HIS A 414 -3.25 6.68 5.45
C HIS A 414 -4.18 6.38 4.26
N ARG A 415 -5.14 5.46 4.42
CA ARG A 415 -5.95 4.90 3.33
C ARG A 415 -7.38 4.64 3.81
N ALA A 416 -8.34 5.39 3.28
CA ALA A 416 -9.75 5.23 3.63
C ALA A 416 -10.67 5.27 2.40
N GLY A 417 -11.91 4.83 2.58
CA GLY A 417 -12.92 4.89 1.55
C GLY A 417 -14.34 4.90 2.11
N GLY A 418 -15.31 5.03 1.21
CA GLY A 418 -16.72 5.02 1.57
C GLY A 418 -17.64 4.94 0.37
N LYS A 419 -18.93 4.73 0.66
CA LYS A 419 -19.98 4.51 -0.33
C LYS A 419 -21.23 5.33 0.02
N ILE A 420 -21.72 6.11 -0.93
CA ILE A 420 -23.04 6.74 -0.91
C ILE A 420 -23.93 5.98 -1.90
N SER A 421 -24.96 5.32 -1.42
CA SER A 421 -25.85 4.53 -2.27
C SER A 421 -26.88 5.41 -3.00
N ASN A 422 -27.23 5.04 -4.24
CA ASN A 422 -28.29 5.68 -5.02
C ASN A 422 -28.17 7.21 -5.16
N VAL A 423 -27.01 7.73 -5.62
CA VAL A 423 -26.82 9.19 -5.85
C VAL A 423 -27.65 9.76 -7.01
N GLY A 424 -28.27 8.88 -7.81
CA GLY A 424 -29.09 9.22 -8.96
C GLY A 424 -28.29 9.43 -10.24
N GLU A 425 -28.92 9.11 -11.38
CA GLU A 425 -28.24 9.07 -12.70
C GLU A 425 -28.09 10.45 -13.36
N SER A 426 -28.85 11.46 -12.91
CA SER A 426 -28.81 12.79 -13.51
C SER A 426 -27.51 13.52 -13.16
N ALA A 427 -26.85 14.10 -14.16
CA ALA A 427 -25.62 14.88 -13.97
C ALA A 427 -25.76 15.97 -12.88
N ALA A 428 -26.91 16.64 -12.78
CA ALA A 428 -27.17 17.64 -11.75
C ALA A 428 -27.20 17.07 -10.32
N ALA A 429 -27.63 15.82 -10.13
CA ALA A 429 -27.58 15.15 -8.82
C ALA A 429 -26.15 14.76 -8.46
N ILE A 430 -25.42 14.17 -9.41
CA ILE A 430 -24.01 13.79 -9.26
C ILE A 430 -23.16 15.04 -8.94
N ASP A 431 -23.34 16.13 -9.68
CA ASP A 431 -22.70 17.42 -9.42
C ASP A 431 -23.04 17.95 -8.03
N LYS A 432 -24.31 17.88 -7.60
CA LYS A 432 -24.72 18.35 -6.26
C LYS A 432 -24.01 17.58 -5.15
N VAL A 433 -23.92 16.25 -5.24
CA VAL A 433 -23.21 15.42 -4.25
C VAL A 433 -21.70 15.67 -4.30
N SER A 434 -21.12 15.76 -5.49
CA SER A 434 -19.67 15.99 -5.68
C SER A 434 -19.26 17.38 -5.16
N ASN A 435 -20.07 18.41 -5.38
CA ASN A 435 -19.89 19.74 -4.81
C ASN A 435 -19.98 19.72 -3.27
N LEU A 436 -20.94 18.99 -2.70
CA LEU A 436 -21.07 18.85 -1.24
C LEU A 436 -19.86 18.14 -0.62
N LEU A 437 -19.38 17.06 -1.23
CA LEU A 437 -18.21 16.33 -0.77
C LEU A 437 -16.93 17.16 -0.90
N ARG A 438 -16.74 17.90 -2.00
CA ARG A 438 -15.63 18.86 -2.13
C ARG A 438 -15.65 19.87 -0.99
N ASP A 439 -16.77 20.56 -0.80
CA ASP A 439 -16.86 21.64 0.18
C ASP A 439 -16.58 21.12 1.60
N ARG A 440 -17.11 19.94 1.96
CA ARG A 440 -16.83 19.29 3.24
C ARG A 440 -15.38 18.81 3.37
N TRP A 441 -14.80 18.21 2.33
CA TRP A 441 -13.41 17.75 2.38
C TRP A 441 -12.43 18.91 2.54
N LEU A 442 -12.66 20.03 1.85
CA LEU A 442 -11.84 21.24 2.02
C LEU A 442 -11.95 21.80 3.45
N ASP A 443 -13.16 21.85 4.03
CA ASP A 443 -13.34 22.25 5.43
C ASP A 443 -12.57 21.32 6.40
N VAL A 444 -12.65 20.01 6.19
CA VAL A 444 -11.96 18.98 7.01
C VAL A 444 -10.44 19.08 6.87
N CYS A 445 -9.93 19.36 5.67
CA CYS A 445 -8.51 19.62 5.42
C CYS A 445 -8.03 21.00 5.92
N GLY A 446 -8.92 21.87 6.42
CA GLY A 446 -8.59 23.23 6.82
C GLY A 446 -8.19 24.17 5.66
N VAL A 447 -8.55 23.82 4.42
CA VAL A 447 -8.18 24.57 3.20
C VAL A 447 -9.29 25.55 2.83
N GLU A 448 -8.91 26.81 2.54
CA GLU A 448 -9.89 27.84 2.15
C GLU A 448 -10.63 27.46 0.86
N ARG A 449 -11.97 27.54 0.90
CA ARG A 449 -12.84 27.28 -0.25
C ARG A 449 -12.59 28.28 -1.38
N LYS A 450 -11.76 27.87 -2.33
CA LYS A 450 -11.38 28.66 -3.50
C LYS A 450 -11.59 27.89 -4.80
N ARG A 451 -11.42 28.58 -5.93
CA ARG A 451 -11.44 27.93 -7.25
C ARG A 451 -10.19 27.07 -7.42
N GLY A 452 -10.37 25.75 -7.43
CA GLY A 452 -9.27 24.81 -7.66
C GLY A 452 -8.62 24.97 -9.03
N THR A 453 -7.31 24.70 -9.10
CA THR A 453 -6.54 24.67 -10.35
C THR A 453 -6.63 23.26 -10.93
N ARG A 454 -6.73 23.09 -12.25
CA ARG A 454 -6.69 21.75 -12.85
C ARG A 454 -5.29 21.14 -12.72
N LEU A 455 -5.19 19.84 -12.47
CA LEU A 455 -3.92 19.10 -12.45
C LEU A 455 -3.14 19.30 -13.76
N ILE A 456 -3.84 19.25 -14.89
CA ILE A 456 -3.30 19.56 -16.22
C ILE A 456 -4.14 20.71 -16.82
N ALA A 457 -3.52 21.81 -17.23
CA ALA A 457 -4.28 22.92 -17.77
C ALA A 457 -4.77 22.58 -19.19
N LYS A 458 -6.05 22.88 -19.51
CA LYS A 458 -6.62 22.59 -20.84
C LYS A 458 -5.79 23.14 -22.01
N ARG A 459 -5.09 24.27 -21.81
CA ARG A 459 -4.20 24.87 -22.81
C ARG A 459 -3.01 23.96 -23.16
N GLU A 460 -2.43 23.28 -22.18
CA GLU A 460 -1.26 22.41 -22.36
C GLU A 460 -1.67 21.14 -23.12
N ILE A 461 -2.88 20.63 -22.86
CA ILE A 461 -3.48 19.52 -23.63
C ILE A 461 -3.67 19.94 -25.09
N VAL A 462 -4.37 21.06 -25.34
CA VAL A 462 -4.70 21.49 -26.71
C VAL A 462 -3.47 21.88 -27.54
N GLN A 463 -2.45 22.51 -26.92
CA GLN A 463 -1.21 22.91 -27.60
C GLN A 463 -0.39 21.76 -28.21
N HIS A 464 -0.69 20.51 -27.85
CA HIS A 464 0.05 19.33 -28.31
C HIS A 464 -0.84 18.27 -29.00
N LEU A 465 -2.10 18.58 -29.27
CA LEU A 465 -3.02 17.70 -30.02
C LEU A 465 -3.01 17.93 -31.54
N ASP A 466 -2.47 19.05 -32.00
CA ASP A 466 -2.35 19.42 -33.44
C ASP A 466 -0.98 19.01 -34.04
N LEU A 467 -0.40 17.89 -33.57
CA LEU A 467 0.86 17.28 -34.03
C LEU A 467 0.62 15.89 -34.64
#